data_AF-A0A3D8GRT8-F1
#
_entry.id   AF-A0A3D8GRT8-F1
#
_cell.length_a   1.000
_cell.length_b   1.000
_cell.length_c   1.000
_cell.angle_alpha   90.00
_cell.angle_beta   90.00
_cell.angle_gamma   90.00
#
_symmetry.space_group_name_H-M   'P 1'
#
loop_
_entity.id
_entity.type
_entity.pdbx_description
1 polymer ?
#
loop_
_entity_poly.entity_id
_entity_poly.type
_entity_poly.pdbx_seq_one_letter_code
_entity_poly.pdbx_strand_id
1 'polypeptide(L)'
;MILTWKPNWYELDQPVIIGDIDYFYLDKGEKMFVNDLVSSEDKEVCGEIIQITHRELGELLGILTIGLSYKFFLKDGTFFQVDAEENPGQIEHPNNIKVNDWIFNVELNVYEETGLSSLERTKRTMKHERLRLEKERREKYKRLLNIDYL
;
A
#
# COMPACT_ATOMS: atom_id res chain seq x y z
N MET A 1 -3.50 -8.84 12.80
CA MET A 1 -3.76 -7.56 13.50
C MET A 1 -4.48 -6.61 12.55
N ILE A 2 -5.26 -5.65 13.04
CA ILE A 2 -5.97 -4.69 12.19
C ILE A 2 -5.31 -3.31 12.34
N LEU A 3 -4.92 -2.73 11.22
CA LEU A 3 -4.18 -1.48 11.10
C LEU A 3 -4.95 -0.48 10.25
N THR A 4 -4.66 0.79 10.45
CA THR A 4 -5.16 1.89 9.62
C THR A 4 -4.22 2.12 8.45
N TRP A 5 -4.75 2.18 7.23
CA TRP A 5 -4.06 2.74 6.08
C TRP A 5 -4.77 4.02 5.67
N LYS A 6 -4.00 5.09 5.46
CA LYS A 6 -4.51 6.38 4.98
C LYS A 6 -3.52 6.92 3.95
N PRO A 7 -3.99 7.53 2.86
CA PRO A 7 -3.10 8.09 1.88
C PRO A 7 -2.44 9.37 2.41
N ASN A 8 -1.12 9.46 2.28
CA ASN A 8 -0.35 10.70 2.34
C ASN A 8 -0.23 11.36 0.96
N TRP A 9 -0.59 10.61 -0.11
CA TRP A 9 -0.50 11.00 -1.51
C TRP A 9 0.96 11.15 -1.98
N TYR A 10 1.16 11.68 -3.19
CA TYR A 10 2.47 11.96 -3.80
C TYR A 10 3.37 10.75 -4.05
N GLU A 11 2.78 9.58 -4.34
CA GLU A 11 3.52 8.31 -4.50
C GLU A 11 4.35 7.95 -3.25
N LEU A 12 3.93 8.45 -2.08
CA LEU A 12 4.63 8.22 -0.83
C LEU A 12 4.03 7.06 -0.05
N ASP A 13 2.95 6.41 -0.46
CA ASP A 13 2.33 5.39 0.38
C ASP A 13 2.69 3.98 -0.06
N GLN A 14 2.84 3.08 0.91
CA GLN A 14 3.05 1.66 0.65
C GLN A 14 1.81 1.05 -0.04
N PRO A 15 1.97 0.29 -1.14
CA PRO A 15 0.89 -0.52 -1.68
C PRO A 15 0.41 -1.54 -0.65
N VAL A 16 -0.90 -1.76 -0.56
CA VAL A 16 -1.49 -2.82 0.28
C VAL A 16 -2.45 -3.65 -0.58
N ILE A 17 -2.12 -4.91 -0.83
CA ILE A 17 -2.87 -5.79 -1.75
C ILE A 17 -3.12 -7.13 -1.06
N ILE A 18 -4.35 -7.64 -1.08
CA ILE A 18 -4.68 -8.92 -0.44
C ILE A 18 -3.81 -10.05 -1.02
N GLY A 19 -3.29 -10.90 -0.13
CA GLY A 19 -2.37 -12.00 -0.43
C GLY A 19 -0.91 -11.55 -0.62
N ASP A 20 -0.61 -10.25 -0.48
CA ASP A 20 0.75 -9.77 -0.58
C ASP A 20 1.55 -10.12 0.68
N ILE A 21 2.59 -10.94 0.48
CA ILE A 21 3.60 -11.24 1.49
C ILE A 21 4.84 -10.41 1.18
N ASP A 22 5.14 -9.44 2.05
CA ASP A 22 6.27 -8.54 1.91
C ASP A 22 6.68 -7.94 3.27
N TYR A 23 7.71 -7.10 3.23
CA TYR A 23 8.06 -6.21 4.32
C TYR A 23 7.20 -4.94 4.26
N PHE A 24 6.49 -4.68 5.36
CA PHE A 24 5.69 -3.47 5.57
C PHE A 24 6.27 -2.66 6.72
N TYR A 25 6.08 -1.35 6.67
CA TYR A 25 6.52 -0.43 7.70
C TYR A 25 5.31 0.13 8.45
N LEU A 26 5.36 0.01 9.77
CA LEU A 26 4.34 0.47 10.69
C LEU A 26 4.87 1.62 11.54
N ASP A 27 3.95 2.42 12.08
CA ASP A 27 4.29 3.42 13.08
C ASP A 27 4.71 2.75 14.40
N LYS A 28 5.40 3.50 15.26
CA LYS A 28 5.84 3.03 16.58
C LYS A 28 4.70 2.51 17.48
N GLY A 29 3.47 3.00 17.26
CA GLY A 29 2.28 2.55 17.98
C GLY A 29 1.66 1.27 17.41
N GLU A 30 2.12 0.81 16.24
CA GLU A 30 1.60 -0.35 15.50
C GLU A 30 0.10 -0.24 15.25
N LYS A 31 -0.35 0.97 14.93
CA LYS A 31 -1.75 1.28 14.62
C LYS A 31 -1.95 1.57 13.15
N MET A 32 -0.88 1.98 12.44
CA MET A 32 -0.99 2.39 11.05
C MET A 32 0.23 2.05 10.22
N PHE A 33 0.00 1.90 8.92
CA PHE A 33 1.08 1.91 7.94
C PHE A 33 1.68 3.32 7.87
N VAL A 34 3.01 3.40 7.85
CA VAL A 34 3.71 4.66 7.53
C VAL A 34 3.77 4.87 6.01
N ASN A 35 4.09 6.08 5.60
CA ASN A 35 4.49 6.33 4.21
C ASN A 35 5.94 5.87 3.97
N ASP A 36 6.36 5.88 2.72
CA ASP A 36 7.70 5.58 2.22
C ASP A 36 8.71 6.71 2.50
N LEU A 37 8.34 7.71 3.31
CA LEU A 37 9.33 8.64 3.86
C LEU A 37 10.17 7.91 4.91
N VAL A 38 11.37 7.56 4.48
CA VAL A 38 12.37 6.84 5.26
C VAL A 38 12.60 7.48 6.64
N SER A 39 12.43 6.69 7.70
CA SER A 39 12.50 7.13 9.10
C SER A 39 13.16 6.08 10.02
N SER A 40 13.73 6.56 11.13
CA SER A 40 14.29 5.71 12.19
C SER A 40 13.24 5.21 13.19
N GLU A 41 12.05 5.83 13.21
CA GLU A 41 10.97 5.45 14.14
C GLU A 41 10.04 4.38 13.56
N ASP A 42 10.22 4.02 12.28
CA ASP A 42 9.41 3.00 11.62
C ASP A 42 9.74 1.62 12.14
N LYS A 43 8.73 0.76 12.21
CA LYS A 43 8.88 -0.66 12.54
C LYS A 43 8.65 -1.50 11.30
N GLU A 44 9.69 -2.19 10.82
CA GLU A 44 9.56 -3.13 9.71
C GLU A 44 9.05 -4.50 10.21
N VAL A 45 8.02 -5.00 9.54
CA VAL A 45 7.43 -6.32 9.78
C VAL A 45 7.33 -7.08 8.47
N CYS A 46 7.60 -8.38 8.49
CA CYS A 46 7.25 -9.28 7.40
C CYS A 46 5.88 -9.87 7.70
N GLY A 47 4.94 -9.76 6.75
CA GLY A 47 3.58 -10.26 6.95
C GLY A 47 2.78 -10.39 5.67
N GLU A 48 1.56 -10.86 5.80
CA GLU A 48 0.60 -11.02 4.71
C GLU A 48 -0.62 -10.11 4.90
N ILE A 49 -1.01 -9.38 3.85
CA ILE A 49 -2.26 -8.63 3.84
C ILE A 49 -3.43 -9.61 3.63
N ILE A 50 -4.29 -9.74 4.61
CA ILE A 50 -5.39 -10.72 4.61
C ILE A 50 -6.69 -10.10 4.10
N GLN A 51 -7.00 -8.88 4.52
CA GLN A 51 -8.25 -8.20 4.19
C GLN A 51 -8.07 -6.70 4.17
N ILE A 52 -8.81 -6.01 3.30
CA ILE A 52 -8.89 -4.55 3.27
C ILE A 52 -10.37 -4.19 3.27
N THR A 53 -10.77 -3.34 4.21
CA THR A 53 -12.16 -2.87 4.33
C THR A 53 -12.22 -1.36 4.45
N HIS A 54 -13.27 -0.79 3.88
CA HIS A 54 -13.58 0.63 3.91
C HIS A 54 -15.06 0.83 4.24
N ARG A 55 -15.37 1.85 5.02
CA ARG A 55 -16.74 2.10 5.49
C ARG A 55 -17.74 2.34 4.36
N GLU A 56 -17.32 3.06 3.31
CA GLU A 56 -18.20 3.46 2.20
C GLU A 56 -18.10 2.53 0.98
N LEU A 57 -16.94 1.89 0.80
CA LEU A 57 -16.64 1.11 -0.40
C LEU A 57 -16.77 -0.40 -0.16
N GLY A 58 -16.90 -0.83 1.10
CA GLY A 58 -16.90 -2.24 1.47
C GLY A 58 -15.50 -2.84 1.39
N GLU A 59 -15.40 -4.06 0.86
CA GLU A 59 -14.14 -4.79 0.75
C GLU A 59 -13.39 -4.42 -0.53
N LEU A 60 -12.06 -4.32 -0.42
CA LEU A 60 -11.15 -4.05 -1.53
C LEU A 60 -10.22 -5.25 -1.77
N LEU A 61 -9.77 -5.42 -3.00
CA LEU A 61 -8.69 -6.35 -3.36
C LEU A 61 -7.31 -5.75 -3.10
N GLY A 62 -7.18 -4.44 -3.26
CA GLY A 62 -5.90 -3.77 -3.04
C GLY A 62 -5.94 -2.27 -3.31
N ILE A 63 -4.95 -1.59 -2.76
CA ILE A 63 -4.64 -0.18 -2.99
C ILE A 63 -3.24 -0.14 -3.57
N LEU A 64 -3.16 0.24 -4.83
CA LEU A 64 -1.92 0.36 -5.57
C LEU A 64 -1.55 1.83 -5.68
N THR A 65 -0.35 2.17 -5.23
CA THR A 65 0.13 3.55 -5.09
C THR A 65 1.32 3.86 -5.99
N ILE A 66 1.56 3.03 -7.00
CA ILE A 66 2.67 3.18 -7.96
C ILE A 66 2.25 4.15 -9.08
N GLY A 67 3.06 5.18 -9.31
CA GLY A 67 2.84 6.23 -10.29
C GLY A 67 2.06 7.44 -9.74
N LEU A 68 1.66 8.34 -10.65
CA LEU A 68 1.07 9.64 -10.32
C LEU A 68 -0.39 9.59 -9.88
N SER A 69 -1.03 8.42 -9.97
CA SER A 69 -2.40 8.19 -9.52
C SER A 69 -2.50 6.87 -8.78
N TYR A 70 -3.25 6.88 -7.68
CA TYR A 70 -3.53 5.67 -6.90
C TYR A 70 -4.70 4.93 -7.52
N LYS A 71 -4.64 3.60 -7.50
CA LYS A 71 -5.72 2.73 -7.99
C LYS A 71 -6.24 1.89 -6.83
N PHE A 72 -7.53 2.03 -6.56
CA PHE A 72 -8.23 1.30 -5.51
C PHE A 72 -9.08 0.21 -6.16
N PHE A 73 -8.67 -1.03 -6.02
CA PHE A 73 -9.32 -2.20 -6.60
C PHE A 73 -10.40 -2.72 -5.67
N LEU A 74 -11.64 -2.74 -6.15
CA LEU A 74 -12.81 -3.21 -5.43
C LEU A 74 -12.92 -4.74 -5.50
N LYS A 75 -13.70 -5.35 -4.60
CA LYS A 75 -13.92 -6.80 -4.54
C LYS A 75 -14.38 -7.44 -5.87
N ASP A 76 -15.10 -6.69 -6.69
CA ASP A 76 -15.60 -7.17 -7.99
C ASP A 76 -14.55 -7.12 -9.12
N GLY A 77 -13.32 -6.69 -8.82
CA GLY A 77 -12.21 -6.57 -9.78
C GLY A 77 -12.19 -5.25 -10.54
N THR A 78 -13.19 -4.39 -10.38
CA THR A 78 -13.14 -3.02 -10.90
C THR A 78 -12.21 -2.15 -10.05
N PHE A 79 -11.82 -0.99 -10.57
CA PHE A 79 -11.03 -0.03 -9.79
C PHE A 79 -11.48 1.40 -10.07
N PHE A 80 -11.16 2.28 -9.13
CA PHE A 80 -11.18 3.71 -9.37
C PHE A 80 -9.80 4.30 -9.17
N GLN A 81 -9.52 5.35 -9.93
CA GLN A 81 -8.26 6.05 -9.98
C GLN A 81 -8.39 7.41 -9.30
N VAL A 82 -7.40 7.74 -8.49
CA VAL A 82 -7.36 8.95 -7.67
C VAL A 82 -6.04 9.66 -7.93
N ASP A 83 -6.12 10.93 -8.30
CA ASP A 83 -4.95 11.80 -8.47
C ASP A 83 -4.17 11.84 -7.14
N ALA A 84 -2.86 11.61 -7.22
CA ALA A 84 -1.96 11.67 -6.07
C ALA A 84 -0.96 12.83 -6.16
N GLU A 85 -0.96 13.64 -7.23
CA GLU A 85 0.06 14.65 -7.50
C GLU A 85 -0.54 16.07 -7.59
N GLU A 86 -1.30 16.37 -8.65
CA GLU A 86 -1.78 17.73 -8.91
C GLU A 86 -3.00 18.07 -8.05
N ASN A 87 -3.94 17.13 -7.92
CA ASN A 87 -5.16 17.29 -7.14
C ASN A 87 -5.37 16.10 -6.17
N PRO A 88 -4.53 15.95 -5.14
CA PRO A 88 -4.55 14.79 -4.25
C PRO A 88 -5.94 14.46 -3.70
N GLY A 89 -6.38 13.22 -3.91
CA GLY A 89 -7.69 12.74 -3.47
C GLY A 89 -8.84 13.00 -4.45
N GLN A 90 -8.59 13.68 -5.57
CA GLN A 90 -9.58 13.82 -6.64
C GLN A 90 -9.72 12.50 -7.40
N ILE A 91 -10.95 11.97 -7.45
CA ILE A 91 -11.26 10.78 -8.25
C ILE A 91 -11.28 11.18 -9.73
N GLU A 92 -10.34 10.63 -10.50
CA GLU A 92 -10.17 10.90 -11.94
C GLU A 92 -11.07 10.01 -12.79
N HIS A 93 -11.32 8.78 -12.34
CA HIS A 93 -12.14 7.81 -13.05
C HIS A 93 -12.58 6.67 -12.12
N PRO A 94 -13.85 6.20 -12.19
CA PRO A 94 -14.98 6.82 -12.86
C PRO A 94 -15.57 7.98 -12.04
N ASN A 95 -16.20 8.95 -12.70
CA ASN A 95 -16.68 10.20 -12.09
C ASN A 95 -17.88 10.05 -11.14
N ASN A 96 -18.45 8.85 -11.02
CA ASN A 96 -19.65 8.58 -10.22
C ASN A 96 -19.33 8.00 -8.84
N ILE A 97 -18.06 7.72 -8.53
CA ILE A 97 -17.64 7.30 -7.20
C ILE A 97 -17.35 8.54 -6.35
N LYS A 98 -17.80 8.51 -5.10
CA LYS A 98 -17.46 9.50 -4.09
C LYS A 98 -16.94 8.80 -2.85
N VAL A 99 -15.82 9.29 -2.34
CA VAL A 99 -15.19 8.82 -1.12
C VAL A 99 -15.02 10.01 -0.19
N ASN A 100 -15.66 9.99 0.98
CA ASN A 100 -15.61 11.10 1.95
C ASN A 100 -14.62 10.83 3.10
N ASP A 101 -14.29 9.57 3.33
CA ASP A 101 -13.33 9.11 4.33
C ASP A 101 -12.24 8.31 3.61
N TRP A 102 -10.97 8.58 3.87
CA TRP A 102 -9.84 7.88 3.25
C TRP A 102 -9.15 6.94 4.24
N ILE A 103 -9.88 6.50 5.27
CA ILE A 103 -9.40 5.59 6.29
C ILE A 103 -9.81 4.15 5.95
N PHE A 104 -8.81 3.32 5.66
CA PHE A 104 -8.99 1.90 5.36
C PHE A 104 -8.51 1.06 6.55
N ASN A 105 -9.25 0.02 6.87
CA ASN A 105 -8.81 -1.00 7.81
C ASN A 105 -8.15 -2.13 7.03
N VAL A 106 -6.92 -2.45 7.39
CA VAL A 106 -6.12 -3.49 6.76
C VAL A 106 -5.80 -4.55 7.80
N GLU A 107 -6.22 -5.78 7.54
CA GLU A 107 -5.81 -6.91 8.35
C GLU A 107 -4.46 -7.44 7.84
N LEU A 108 -3.46 -7.41 8.71
CA LEU A 108 -2.11 -7.90 8.46
C LEU A 108 -1.82 -9.10 9.36
N ASN A 109 -1.44 -10.22 8.77
CA ASN A 109 -0.90 -11.37 9.50
C ASN A 109 0.62 -11.24 9.58
N VAL A 110 1.14 -10.86 10.75
CA VAL A 110 2.58 -10.66 10.95
C VAL A 110 3.26 -12.00 11.18
N TYR A 111 4.28 -12.30 10.38
CA TYR A 111 5.13 -13.48 10.51
C TYR A 111 6.38 -13.20 11.33
N GLU A 112 6.98 -12.03 11.13
CA GLU A 112 8.25 -11.67 11.77
C GLU A 112 8.33 -10.15 11.97
N GLU A 113 8.88 -9.74 13.12
CA GLU A 113 9.38 -8.38 13.34
C GLU A 113 10.89 -8.38 13.14
N THR A 114 11.40 -7.62 12.17
CA THR A 114 12.81 -7.74 11.77
C THR A 114 13.75 -6.97 12.70
N GLY A 115 13.19 -6.08 13.53
CA GLY A 115 13.93 -5.13 14.36
C GLY A 115 14.57 -3.98 13.57
N LEU A 116 14.28 -3.85 12.28
CA LEU A 116 14.80 -2.77 11.43
C LEU A 116 13.77 -1.66 11.24
N SER A 117 14.27 -0.45 11.01
CA SER A 117 13.47 0.64 10.47
C SER A 117 13.67 0.76 8.94
N SER A 118 12.80 1.53 8.28
CA SER A 118 12.95 1.83 6.83
C SER A 118 14.29 2.52 6.51
N LEU A 119 14.79 3.38 7.42
CA LEU A 119 16.12 3.99 7.31
C LEU A 119 17.24 2.98 7.36
N GLU A 120 17.16 2.01 8.27
CA GLU A 120 18.17 0.97 8.39
C GLU A 120 18.13 0.01 7.20
N ARG A 121 16.94 -0.40 6.76
CA ARG A 121 16.77 -1.23 5.56
C ARG A 121 17.34 -0.52 4.33
N THR A 122 16.99 0.74 4.12
CA THR A 122 17.47 1.54 2.98
C THR A 122 18.99 1.68 2.95
N LYS A 123 19.64 1.80 4.12
CA LYS A 123 21.11 1.83 4.23
C LYS A 123 21.76 0.48 3.90
N ARG A 124 21.08 -0.63 4.20
CA ARG A 124 21.58 -2.00 3.98
C ARG A 124 21.32 -2.52 2.57
N THR A 125 20.32 -2.00 1.86
CA THR A 125 19.94 -2.50 0.53
C THR A 125 20.65 -1.73 -0.59
N MET A 126 21.41 -2.46 -1.40
CA MET A 126 22.11 -1.88 -2.54
C MET A 126 21.12 -1.42 -3.62
N LYS A 127 21.51 -0.43 -4.43
CA LYS A 127 20.64 0.12 -5.48
C LYS A 127 20.13 -0.94 -6.46
N HIS A 128 20.98 -1.88 -6.86
CA HIS A 128 20.60 -2.93 -7.81
C HIS A 128 19.62 -3.95 -7.20
N GLU A 129 19.73 -4.22 -5.89
CA GLU A 129 18.79 -5.07 -5.16
C GLU A 129 17.41 -4.39 -5.06
N ARG A 130 17.37 -3.08 -4.78
CA ARG A 130 16.12 -2.30 -4.78
C ARG A 130 15.40 -2.39 -6.12
N LEU A 131 16.10 -2.12 -7.23
CA LEU A 131 15.52 -2.22 -8.57
C LEU A 131 15.00 -3.63 -8.89
N ARG A 132 15.70 -4.67 -8.41
CA ARG A 132 15.25 -6.05 -8.57
C ARG A 132 13.94 -6.29 -7.79
N LEU A 133 13.90 -5.89 -6.52
CA LEU A 133 12.72 -6.03 -5.66
C LEU A 133 11.52 -5.26 -6.20
N GLU A 134 11.72 -4.04 -6.69
CA GLU A 134 10.66 -3.24 -7.34
C GLU A 134 10.06 -3.97 -8.54
N LYS A 135 10.92 -4.58 -9.38
CA LYS A 135 10.45 -5.37 -10.52
C LYS A 135 9.68 -6.62 -10.09
N GLU A 136 10.20 -7.34 -9.08
CA GLU A 136 9.54 -8.53 -8.53
C GLU A 136 8.16 -8.17 -7.93
N ARG A 137 8.07 -7.04 -7.21
CA ARG A 137 6.81 -6.51 -6.66
C ARG A 137 5.81 -6.17 -7.75
N ARG A 138 6.22 -5.45 -8.80
CA ARG A 138 5.32 -5.15 -9.94
C ARG A 138 4.76 -6.43 -10.56
N GLU A 139 5.60 -7.43 -10.83
CA GLU A 139 5.12 -8.70 -11.39
C GLU A 139 4.22 -9.49 -10.40
N LYS A 140 4.49 -9.40 -9.10
CA LYS A 140 3.62 -9.95 -8.05
C LYS A 140 2.25 -9.28 -8.03
N TYR A 141 2.21 -7.94 -8.03
CA TYR A 141 0.98 -7.16 -7.96
C TYR A 141 0.09 -7.35 -9.20
N LYS A 142 0.68 -7.45 -10.39
CA LYS A 142 -0.04 -7.84 -11.61
C LYS A 142 -0.82 -9.14 -11.42
N ARG A 143 -0.18 -10.17 -10.83
CA ARG A 143 -0.80 -11.47 -10.57
C ARG A 143 -1.89 -11.38 -9.49
N LEU A 144 -1.62 -10.70 -8.38
CA LEU A 144 -2.57 -10.58 -7.26
C LEU A 144 -3.84 -9.80 -7.64
N LEU A 145 -3.69 -8.75 -8.45
CA LEU A 145 -4.79 -7.91 -8.90
C LEU A 145 -5.40 -8.37 -10.23
N ASN A 146 -4.84 -9.41 -10.86
CA ASN A 146 -5.25 -9.91 -12.17
C ASN A 146 -5.27 -8.81 -13.26
N ILE A 147 -4.18 -8.04 -13.35
CA ILE A 147 -3.97 -6.97 -14.34
C ILE A 147 -2.69 -7.22 -15.14
N ASP A 148 -2.59 -6.66 -16.34
CA ASP A 148 -1.43 -6.78 -17.23
C ASP A 148 -0.58 -5.50 -17.33
N TYR A 149 -1.03 -4.39 -16.73
CA TYR A 149 -0.35 -3.10 -16.71
C TYR A 149 0.19 -2.75 -15.31
N LEU A 150 1.45 -2.32 -15.21
CA LEU A 150 2.08 -1.59 -14.08
C LEU A 150 3.36 -0.92 -14.56
#